data_AF-A0A3N4HMI0-F1
#
_entry.id   AF-A0A3N4HMI0-F1
#
_cell.length_a   1.000
_cell.length_b   1.000
_cell.length_c   1.000
_cell.angle_alpha   90.00
_cell.angle_beta   90.00
_cell.angle_gamma   90.00
#
_symmetry.space_group_name_H-M   'P 1'
#
loop_
_entity.id
_entity.type
_entity.pdbx_description
1 polymer ?
#
loop_
_entity_poly.entity_id
_entity_poly.type
_entity_poly.pdbx_seq_one_letter_code
_entity_poly.pdbx_strand_id
1 'polypeptide(L)'
;MKFLSLALLVLPAVLAQDIAPKTNNQPSNVTYEADFDKPNGIKGKFVFSQGKGGEGVHVKVDLSGFDSQGLVGPFKYHLHDAPVPTDGNCNGTLAHLDPYQRGQTPPCNKDKPETCEVGDLSGKHTPDGAFNTSEYANEYTDLYIDLRAGNRGFFGNRSITIHGKDGVRIACSNFTLKTTTGSPKDNTTKPGTPKGDDKDDSDSNSGKAGNGTDGDGNADDSAAGITRVGVAGLTFAVAAVVGLLL
;
A
#
# COMPACT_ATOMS: atom_id res chain seq x y z
N MET A 1 14.73 48.31 44.21
CA MET A 1 14.96 47.80 42.83
C MET A 1 13.97 46.67 42.62
N LYS A 2 12.95 46.85 41.77
CA LYS A 2 11.92 45.84 41.52
C LYS A 2 12.36 45.04 40.29
N PHE A 3 12.68 43.76 40.47
CA PHE A 3 12.97 42.85 39.38
C PHE A 3 11.64 42.46 38.71
N LEU A 4 11.45 42.89 37.47
CA LEU A 4 10.32 42.51 36.65
C LEU A 4 10.62 41.12 36.06
N SER A 5 10.04 40.06 36.63
CA SER A 5 10.12 38.72 36.04
C SER A 5 9.31 38.67 34.75
N LEU A 6 10.01 38.53 33.62
CA LEU A 6 9.41 38.29 32.32
C LEU A 6 9.09 36.79 32.19
N ALA A 7 7.84 36.40 32.39
CA ALA A 7 7.38 35.04 32.14
C ALA A 7 7.29 34.80 30.63
N LEU A 8 8.17 33.96 30.09
CA LEU A 8 8.15 33.55 28.69
C LEU A 8 7.05 32.49 28.50
N LEU A 9 5.94 32.90 27.90
CA LEU A 9 4.78 32.05 27.63
C LEU A 9 5.08 31.21 26.38
N VAL A 10 5.52 29.96 26.58
CA VAL A 10 5.75 29.01 25.48
C VAL A 10 4.39 28.46 25.04
N LEU A 11 3.82 29.01 23.98
CA LEU A 11 2.63 28.45 23.34
C LEU A 11 3.02 27.17 22.59
N PRO A 12 2.38 26.02 22.83
CA PRO A 12 2.61 24.85 22.00
C PRO A 12 2.12 25.14 20.57
N ALA A 13 3.01 24.97 19.59
CA ALA A 13 2.62 25.00 18.19
C ALA A 13 1.73 23.79 17.91
N VAL A 14 0.42 24.02 17.78
CA VAL A 14 -0.51 23.04 17.23
C VAL A 14 -0.17 22.90 15.75
N LEU A 15 0.52 21.83 15.37
CA LEU A 15 0.63 21.47 13.97
C LEU A 15 -0.79 21.16 13.48
N ALA A 16 -1.29 21.97 12.55
CA ALA A 16 -2.57 21.68 11.91
C ALA A 16 -2.46 20.32 11.21
N GLN A 17 -3.30 19.37 11.59
CA GLN A 17 -3.42 18.10 10.89
C GLN A 17 -4.06 18.39 9.54
N ASP A 18 -3.38 18.00 8.46
CA ASP A 18 -3.88 18.22 7.11
C ASP A 18 -4.96 17.18 6.78
N ILE A 19 -6.04 17.63 6.13
CA ILE A 19 -7.09 16.74 5.63
C ILE A 19 -6.56 16.02 4.38
N ALA A 20 -6.80 14.71 4.28
CA ALA A 20 -6.37 13.94 3.12
C ALA A 20 -7.15 14.40 1.86
N PRO A 21 -6.49 14.87 0.79
CA PRO A 21 -7.16 15.20 -0.45
C PRO A 21 -7.60 13.93 -1.19
N LYS A 22 -8.72 14.03 -1.90
CA LYS A 22 -9.15 12.95 -2.79
C LYS A 22 -8.15 12.74 -3.93
N THR A 23 -7.90 11.49 -4.27
CA THR A 23 -7.03 11.10 -5.38
C THR A 23 -7.86 10.87 -6.64
N ASN A 24 -7.37 11.41 -7.77
CA ASN A 24 -8.01 11.33 -9.09
C ASN A 24 -6.97 10.98 -10.15
N ASN A 25 -7.43 10.64 -11.35
CA ASN A 25 -6.58 10.22 -12.48
C ASN A 25 -5.69 9.03 -12.10
N GLN A 26 -6.26 8.05 -11.40
CA GLN A 26 -5.59 6.79 -11.15
C GLN A 26 -5.27 6.09 -12.49
N PRO A 27 -4.10 5.46 -12.67
CA PRO A 27 -3.72 4.76 -13.90
C PRO A 27 -4.56 3.48 -14.10
N SER A 28 -5.07 3.26 -15.31
CA SER A 28 -5.91 2.11 -15.65
C SER A 28 -5.13 0.81 -15.88
N ASN A 29 -3.83 0.91 -16.16
CA ASN A 29 -2.95 -0.21 -16.48
C ASN A 29 -2.16 -0.76 -15.28
N VAL A 30 -2.52 -0.31 -14.06
CA VAL A 30 -1.85 -0.66 -12.82
C VAL A 30 -2.85 -1.34 -11.89
N THR A 31 -2.49 -2.54 -11.47
CA THR A 31 -3.16 -3.26 -10.40
C THR A 31 -2.12 -3.66 -9.36
N TYR A 32 -2.41 -3.47 -8.07
CA TYR A 32 -1.61 -4.05 -7.00
C TYR A 32 -2.39 -5.18 -6.34
N GLU A 33 -1.71 -6.28 -6.03
CA GLU A 33 -2.29 -7.40 -5.30
C GLU A 33 -1.48 -7.70 -4.05
N ALA A 34 -2.16 -7.97 -2.94
CA ALA A 34 -1.57 -8.50 -1.73
C ALA A 34 -2.18 -9.86 -1.43
N ASP A 35 -1.39 -10.91 -1.64
CA ASP A 35 -1.81 -12.30 -1.46
C ASP A 35 -1.48 -12.80 -0.05
N PHE A 36 -2.42 -13.55 0.52
CA PHE A 36 -2.30 -14.26 1.78
C PHE A 36 -2.41 -15.76 1.47
N ASP A 37 -1.29 -16.48 1.54
CA ASP A 37 -1.19 -17.88 1.11
C ASP A 37 -0.45 -18.77 2.11
N LYS A 38 -0.20 -18.27 3.33
CA LYS A 38 0.55 -19.02 4.36
C LYS A 38 -0.15 -20.36 4.67
N PRO A 39 0.60 -21.47 4.71
CA PRO A 39 0.07 -22.75 5.16
C PRO A 39 -0.51 -22.62 6.56
N ASN A 40 -1.72 -23.15 6.77
CA ASN A 40 -2.44 -23.06 8.04
C ASN A 40 -2.47 -21.62 8.59
N GLY A 41 -2.81 -20.65 7.74
CA GLY A 41 -3.02 -19.24 8.13
C GLY A 41 -4.25 -18.65 7.45
N ILE A 42 -4.43 -17.33 7.62
CA ILE A 42 -5.39 -16.55 6.84
C ILE A 42 -5.02 -16.65 5.36
N LYS A 43 -6.04 -16.85 4.52
CA LYS A 43 -5.91 -16.99 3.07
C LYS A 43 -6.71 -15.93 2.33
N GLY A 44 -6.36 -15.70 1.08
CA GLY A 44 -7.12 -14.84 0.18
C GLY A 44 -6.26 -13.71 -0.38
N LYS A 45 -6.89 -12.62 -0.81
CA LYS A 45 -6.15 -11.48 -1.37
C LYS A 45 -6.92 -10.18 -1.28
N PHE A 46 -6.15 -9.10 -1.42
CA PHE A 46 -6.66 -7.78 -1.78
C PHE A 46 -6.20 -7.44 -3.20
N VAL A 47 -7.11 -6.87 -3.99
CA VAL A 47 -6.84 -6.36 -5.33
C VAL A 47 -7.17 -4.88 -5.37
N PHE A 48 -6.21 -4.08 -5.80
CA PHE A 48 -6.32 -2.63 -5.89
C PHE A 48 -6.15 -2.19 -7.34
N SER A 49 -7.14 -1.49 -7.88
CA SER A 49 -7.14 -1.01 -9.26
C SER A 49 -7.76 0.38 -9.37
N GLN A 50 -7.76 0.95 -10.57
CA GLN A 50 -8.37 2.24 -10.82
C GLN A 50 -9.87 2.24 -10.45
N GLY A 51 -10.31 3.24 -9.67
CA GLY A 51 -11.74 3.50 -9.49
C GLY A 51 -12.42 4.04 -10.75
N LYS A 52 -13.75 4.07 -10.73
CA LYS A 52 -14.56 4.49 -11.88
C LYS A 52 -14.15 5.91 -12.33
N GLY A 53 -13.84 6.07 -13.61
CA GLY A 53 -13.41 7.37 -14.17
C GLY A 53 -12.05 7.86 -13.65
N GLY A 54 -11.28 7.03 -12.96
CA GLY A 54 -10.01 7.41 -12.35
C GLY A 54 -10.12 8.06 -10.97
N GLU A 55 -11.33 8.16 -10.40
CA GLU A 55 -11.56 8.65 -9.04
C GLU A 55 -11.28 7.54 -8.03
N GLY A 56 -10.32 7.78 -7.14
CA GLY A 56 -9.93 6.84 -6.09
C GLY A 56 -9.43 5.49 -6.61
N VAL A 57 -9.14 4.62 -5.66
CA VAL A 57 -8.67 3.26 -5.90
C VAL A 57 -9.79 2.29 -5.54
N HIS A 58 -10.19 1.49 -6.51
CA HIS A 58 -11.11 0.40 -6.29
C HIS A 58 -10.40 -0.75 -5.57
N VAL A 59 -11.02 -1.26 -4.51
CA VAL A 59 -10.49 -2.32 -3.67
C VAL A 59 -11.48 -3.47 -3.64
N LYS A 60 -10.99 -4.66 -3.97
CA LYS A 60 -11.68 -5.93 -3.72
C LYS A 60 -10.90 -6.71 -2.68
N VAL A 61 -11.58 -7.21 -1.68
CA VAL A 61 -11.00 -8.08 -0.65
C VAL A 61 -11.81 -9.36 -0.57
N ASP A 62 -11.11 -10.48 -0.50
CA ASP A 62 -11.67 -11.81 -0.26
C ASP A 62 -10.69 -12.56 0.65
N LEU A 63 -11.12 -12.85 1.88
CA LEU A 63 -10.32 -13.46 2.93
C LEU A 63 -11.07 -14.63 3.57
N SER A 64 -10.31 -15.65 3.97
CA SER A 64 -10.82 -16.84 4.66
C SER A 64 -9.78 -17.42 5.61
N GLY A 65 -10.15 -18.48 6.33
CA GLY A 65 -9.22 -19.23 7.17
C GLY A 65 -8.97 -18.64 8.55
N PHE A 66 -9.90 -17.81 9.06
CA PHE A 66 -9.81 -17.30 10.44
C PHE A 66 -10.20 -18.39 11.47
N ASP A 67 -11.25 -19.17 11.20
CA ASP A 67 -11.71 -20.24 12.10
C ASP A 67 -10.69 -21.37 12.25
N SER A 68 -10.00 -21.72 11.15
CA SER A 68 -8.94 -22.74 11.19
C SER A 68 -7.73 -22.33 12.03
N GLN A 69 -7.66 -21.07 12.44
CA GLN A 69 -6.67 -20.51 13.36
C GLN A 69 -7.22 -20.33 14.78
N GLY A 70 -8.49 -20.67 15.03
CA GLY A 70 -9.17 -20.38 16.29
C GLY A 70 -9.28 -18.88 16.57
N LEU A 71 -9.19 -18.03 15.54
CA LEU A 71 -9.23 -16.59 15.69
C LEU A 71 -10.69 -16.12 15.73
N VAL A 72 -10.99 -15.28 16.72
CA VAL A 72 -12.29 -14.61 16.85
C VAL A 72 -12.08 -13.11 16.73
N GLY A 73 -12.93 -12.46 15.93
CA GLY A 73 -12.88 -11.02 15.70
C GLY A 73 -13.17 -10.17 16.95
N PRO A 74 -13.19 -8.84 16.81
CA PRO A 74 -13.16 -8.10 15.54
C PRO A 74 -11.78 -8.09 14.87
N PHE A 75 -11.79 -8.18 13.55
CA PHE A 75 -10.61 -8.06 12.70
C PHE A 75 -10.60 -6.71 11.98
N LYS A 76 -9.41 -6.12 11.88
CA LYS A 76 -9.18 -4.89 11.11
C LYS A 76 -8.09 -5.14 10.08
N TYR A 77 -8.02 -4.30 9.07
CA TYR A 77 -6.94 -4.27 8.11
C TYR A 77 -6.59 -2.84 7.77
N HIS A 78 -5.28 -2.58 7.70
CA HIS A 78 -4.73 -1.26 7.40
C HIS A 78 -3.57 -1.37 6.43
N LEU A 79 -3.35 -0.32 5.64
CA LEU A 79 -2.10 -0.12 4.93
C LEU A 79 -1.05 0.36 5.94
N HIS A 80 0.12 -0.24 5.90
CA HIS A 80 1.23 0.07 6.78
C HIS A 80 2.35 0.82 6.04
N ASP A 81 3.18 1.52 6.79
CA ASP A 81 4.18 2.45 6.25
C ASP A 81 5.40 1.72 5.66
N ALA A 82 5.73 0.52 6.14
CA ALA A 82 6.86 -0.27 5.64
C ALA A 82 6.40 -1.56 4.95
N PRO A 83 7.20 -2.11 4.01
CA PRO A 83 7.00 -3.48 3.54
C PRO A 83 7.18 -4.49 4.67
N VAL A 84 6.59 -5.67 4.50
CA VAL A 84 6.90 -6.86 5.31
C VAL A 84 8.38 -7.19 5.11
N PRO A 85 9.18 -7.28 6.18
CA PRO A 85 10.60 -7.64 6.08
C PRO A 85 10.79 -9.08 5.59
N THR A 86 12.03 -9.42 5.25
CA THR A 86 12.40 -10.74 4.72
C THR A 86 12.15 -11.90 5.71
N ASP A 87 12.09 -11.63 7.01
CA ASP A 87 11.74 -12.61 8.04
C ASP A 87 10.22 -12.86 8.14
N GLY A 88 9.41 -12.12 7.39
CA GLY A 88 7.95 -12.25 7.38
C GLY A 88 7.26 -11.72 8.65
N ASN A 89 7.98 -11.01 9.53
CA ASN A 89 7.46 -10.51 10.78
C ASN A 89 6.62 -9.25 10.58
N CYS A 90 5.32 -9.34 10.85
CA CYS A 90 4.40 -8.23 10.65
C CYS A 90 4.70 -7.01 11.51
N ASN A 91 5.45 -7.12 12.61
CA ASN A 91 5.88 -5.95 13.38
C ASN A 91 6.81 -5.02 12.59
N GLY A 92 7.54 -5.56 11.62
CA GLY A 92 8.41 -4.77 10.75
C GLY A 92 7.67 -3.92 9.72
N THR A 93 6.35 -4.05 9.58
CA THR A 93 5.55 -3.15 8.71
C THR A 93 5.37 -1.76 9.30
N LEU A 94 5.83 -1.52 10.55
CA LEU A 94 5.82 -0.23 11.24
C LEU A 94 4.41 0.36 11.41
N ALA A 95 4.26 1.69 11.48
CA ALA A 95 2.99 2.38 11.72
C ALA A 95 2.03 2.26 10.53
N HIS A 96 0.80 2.76 10.67
CA HIS A 96 -0.13 2.88 9.56
C HIS A 96 0.40 3.90 8.53
N LEU A 97 -0.02 3.76 7.27
CA LEU A 97 0.20 4.78 6.26
C LEU A 97 -0.61 6.03 6.61
N ASP A 98 0.04 7.00 7.24
CA ASP A 98 -0.58 8.25 7.67
C ASP A 98 0.27 9.47 7.26
N PRO A 99 0.32 9.79 5.95
CA PRO A 99 1.14 10.88 5.46
C PRO A 99 0.68 12.24 5.97
N TYR A 100 -0.56 12.39 6.47
CA TYR A 100 -1.10 13.67 6.94
C TYR A 100 -1.11 13.80 8.47
N GLN A 101 -0.49 12.84 9.17
CA GLN A 101 -0.29 12.89 10.62
C GLN A 101 -1.61 13.07 11.40
N ARG A 102 -2.67 12.46 10.89
CA ARG A 102 -3.99 12.41 11.53
C ARG A 102 -3.92 11.63 12.84
N GLY A 103 -3.19 10.51 12.85
CA GLY A 103 -3.08 9.57 13.97
C GLY A 103 -4.33 8.70 14.18
N GLN A 104 -4.33 7.85 15.19
CA GLN A 104 -5.41 6.88 15.41
C GLN A 104 -6.54 7.37 16.32
N THR A 105 -6.33 8.47 17.05
CA THR A 105 -7.28 8.99 18.06
C THR A 105 -7.78 10.38 17.66
N PRO A 106 -9.11 10.62 17.65
CA PRO A 106 -10.20 9.67 17.89
C PRO A 106 -10.24 8.56 16.82
N PRO A 107 -10.97 7.45 16.97
CA PRO A 107 -11.11 6.45 15.89
C PRO A 107 -11.59 7.08 14.57
N CYS A 108 -11.32 6.43 13.44
CA CYS A 108 -11.81 6.91 12.14
C CYS A 108 -13.34 7.05 12.16
N ASN A 109 -13.81 8.19 11.66
CA ASN A 109 -15.22 8.41 11.41
C ASN A 109 -15.48 8.18 9.91
N LYS A 110 -16.15 7.08 9.58
CA LYS A 110 -16.49 6.73 8.20
C LYS A 110 -17.32 7.79 7.46
N ASP A 111 -18.05 8.64 8.19
CA ASP A 111 -18.85 9.73 7.60
C ASP A 111 -18.00 10.96 7.27
N LYS A 112 -16.73 10.99 7.71
CA LYS A 112 -15.71 12.00 7.41
C LYS A 112 -14.38 11.34 7.04
N PRO A 113 -14.32 10.50 6.00
CA PRO A 113 -13.18 9.64 5.72
C PRO A 113 -11.91 10.42 5.32
N GLU A 114 -12.05 11.68 4.87
CA GLU A 114 -10.96 12.62 4.63
C GLU A 114 -10.18 12.98 5.91
N THR A 115 -10.79 12.75 7.07
CA THR A 115 -10.20 12.98 8.39
C THR A 115 -9.67 11.70 9.03
N CYS A 116 -9.52 10.59 8.30
CA CYS A 116 -8.94 9.34 8.79
C CYS A 116 -7.49 9.18 8.32
N GLU A 117 -6.73 8.28 8.96
CA GLU A 117 -5.44 7.87 8.40
C GLU A 117 -5.67 7.32 6.98
N VAL A 118 -4.78 7.65 6.04
CA VAL A 118 -4.92 7.19 4.64
C VAL A 118 -4.99 5.66 4.58
N GLY A 119 -4.21 4.98 5.44
CA GLY A 119 -4.16 3.54 5.57
C GLY A 119 -5.30 2.90 6.37
N ASP A 120 -6.18 3.65 7.04
CA ASP A 120 -7.28 3.07 7.83
C ASP A 120 -8.48 2.65 6.95
N LEU A 121 -8.28 1.59 6.18
CA LEU A 121 -9.29 1.08 5.25
C LEU A 121 -10.48 0.45 5.97
N SER A 122 -10.24 -0.28 7.08
CA SER A 122 -11.33 -0.87 7.86
C SER A 122 -12.23 0.20 8.46
N GLY A 123 -11.66 1.22 9.11
CA GLY A 123 -12.41 2.33 9.69
C GLY A 123 -13.26 3.07 8.66
N LYS A 124 -12.80 3.18 7.41
CA LYS A 124 -13.52 3.84 6.31
C LYS A 124 -14.60 2.96 5.68
N HIS A 125 -14.35 1.67 5.49
CA HIS A 125 -15.12 0.83 4.55
C HIS A 125 -15.81 -0.38 5.16
N THR A 126 -15.81 -0.50 6.48
CA THR A 126 -16.59 -1.52 7.20
C THR A 126 -17.60 -0.85 8.13
N PRO A 127 -18.84 -1.39 8.27
CA PRO A 127 -19.90 -0.74 9.04
C PRO A 127 -19.47 -0.36 10.48
N ASP A 128 -18.74 -1.25 11.14
CA ASP A 128 -18.30 -1.10 12.54
C ASP A 128 -16.79 -0.80 12.67
N GLY A 129 -16.13 -0.42 11.57
CA GLY A 129 -14.67 -0.23 11.54
C GLY A 129 -13.86 -1.53 11.71
N ALA A 130 -14.53 -2.69 11.65
CA ALA A 130 -13.98 -4.04 11.68
C ALA A 130 -14.97 -5.05 11.06
N PHE A 131 -14.52 -6.29 10.88
CA PHE A 131 -15.37 -7.44 10.54
C PHE A 131 -15.24 -8.57 11.56
N ASN A 132 -16.26 -9.42 11.70
CA ASN A 132 -16.33 -10.47 12.74
C ASN A 132 -16.60 -11.87 12.16
N THR A 133 -16.52 -12.02 10.85
CA THR A 133 -16.82 -13.27 10.14
C THR A 133 -15.53 -14.04 9.85
N SER A 134 -15.65 -15.35 9.69
CA SER A 134 -14.53 -16.23 9.37
C SER A 134 -14.18 -16.33 7.90
N GLU A 135 -15.08 -15.82 7.06
CA GLU A 135 -14.87 -15.47 5.67
C GLU A 135 -15.31 -14.02 5.49
N TYR A 136 -14.56 -13.25 4.72
CA TYR A 136 -14.82 -11.82 4.55
C TYR A 136 -14.58 -11.41 3.11
N ALA A 137 -15.63 -10.94 2.46
CA ALA A 137 -15.58 -10.35 1.14
C ALA A 137 -16.16 -8.93 1.18
N ASN A 138 -15.50 -7.98 0.53
CA ASN A 138 -15.98 -6.62 0.40
C ASN A 138 -15.41 -5.96 -0.86
N GLU A 139 -16.13 -4.97 -1.37
CA GLU A 139 -15.76 -4.22 -2.57
C GLU A 139 -16.17 -2.76 -2.41
N TYR A 140 -15.22 -1.84 -2.59
CA TYR A 140 -15.43 -0.41 -2.37
C TYR A 140 -14.41 0.43 -3.16
N THR A 141 -14.58 1.74 -3.17
CA THR A 141 -13.60 2.69 -3.70
C THR A 141 -13.08 3.55 -2.57
N ASP A 142 -11.77 3.51 -2.32
CA ASP A 142 -11.10 4.41 -1.39
C ASP A 142 -10.61 5.66 -2.13
N LEU A 143 -11.02 6.84 -1.66
CA LEU A 143 -10.72 8.10 -2.34
C LEU A 143 -9.37 8.71 -1.95
N TYR A 144 -8.61 8.12 -1.02
CA TYR A 144 -7.46 8.77 -0.38
C TYR A 144 -6.14 8.03 -0.58
N ILE A 145 -6.18 6.73 -0.88
CA ILE A 145 -5.01 5.96 -1.32
C ILE A 145 -4.70 6.23 -2.81
N ASP A 146 -3.47 5.92 -3.23
CA ASP A 146 -2.99 6.24 -4.59
C ASP A 146 -2.17 5.09 -5.20
N LEU A 147 -2.36 4.83 -6.50
CA LEU A 147 -1.59 3.83 -7.26
C LEU A 147 -0.28 4.39 -7.82
N ARG A 148 -0.09 5.72 -7.82
CA ARG A 148 1.05 6.39 -8.47
C ARG A 148 2.19 6.58 -7.48
N ALA A 149 3.35 6.02 -7.80
CA ALA A 149 4.56 6.21 -7.04
C ALA A 149 4.89 7.71 -6.89
N GLY A 150 5.35 8.11 -5.70
CA GLY A 150 5.68 9.51 -5.36
C GLY A 150 4.53 10.30 -4.74
N ASN A 151 3.27 9.86 -4.89
CA ASN A 151 2.15 10.49 -4.21
C ASN A 151 2.12 10.11 -2.73
N ARG A 152 1.62 11.02 -1.88
CA ARG A 152 1.59 10.82 -0.41
C ARG A 152 0.81 9.56 0.00
N GLY A 153 -0.30 9.29 -0.67
CA GLY A 153 -1.13 8.09 -0.45
C GLY A 153 -0.64 6.83 -1.18
N PHE A 154 0.54 6.86 -1.79
CA PHE A 154 1.08 5.70 -2.50
C PHE A 154 1.40 4.56 -1.53
N PHE A 155 0.81 3.40 -1.81
CA PHE A 155 0.95 2.21 -0.98
C PHE A 155 1.70 1.06 -1.66
N GLY A 156 1.95 1.16 -2.97
CA GLY A 156 2.40 0.03 -3.79
C GLY A 156 3.78 -0.55 -3.43
N ASN A 157 4.61 0.15 -2.66
CA ASN A 157 5.90 -0.33 -2.13
C ASN A 157 5.85 -0.67 -0.64
N ARG A 158 4.65 -0.83 -0.07
CA ARG A 158 4.41 -1.05 1.36
C ARG A 158 3.72 -2.39 1.58
N SER A 159 2.96 -2.49 2.67
CA SER A 159 2.23 -3.69 3.05
C SER A 159 0.81 -3.40 3.51
N ILE A 160 -0.02 -4.44 3.49
CA ILE A 160 -1.30 -4.48 4.21
C ILE A 160 -1.17 -5.45 5.38
N THR A 161 -1.67 -5.04 6.55
CA THR A 161 -1.67 -5.87 7.77
C THR A 161 -3.09 -6.07 8.23
N ILE A 162 -3.43 -7.31 8.58
CA ILE A 162 -4.66 -7.70 9.26
C ILE A 162 -4.34 -7.79 10.75
N HIS A 163 -5.18 -7.16 11.56
CA HIS A 163 -5.12 -7.17 13.01
C HIS A 163 -6.25 -8.03 13.58
N GLY A 164 -5.93 -8.80 14.60
CA GLY A 164 -6.91 -9.42 15.47
C GLY A 164 -7.47 -8.45 16.50
N LYS A 165 -8.27 -9.01 17.40
CA LYS A 165 -8.69 -8.32 18.61
C LYS A 165 -7.45 -7.80 19.36
N ASP A 166 -7.60 -6.63 20.01
CA ASP A 166 -6.54 -5.95 20.76
C ASP A 166 -5.36 -5.39 19.91
N GLY A 167 -5.50 -5.37 18.58
CA GLY A 167 -4.55 -4.71 17.67
C GLY A 167 -3.33 -5.56 17.30
N VAL A 168 -3.28 -6.82 17.73
CA VAL A 168 -2.22 -7.78 17.38
C VAL A 168 -2.21 -8.00 15.87
N ARG A 169 -1.04 -7.94 15.22
CA ARG A 169 -0.87 -8.22 13.79
C ARG A 169 -0.91 -9.74 13.56
N ILE A 170 -1.97 -10.22 12.92
CA ILE A 170 -2.22 -11.67 12.73
C ILE A 170 -1.80 -12.15 11.34
N ALA A 171 -1.80 -11.27 10.35
CA ALA A 171 -1.26 -11.55 9.02
C ALA A 171 -0.83 -10.25 8.33
N CYS A 172 0.12 -10.32 7.41
CA CYS A 172 0.55 -9.20 6.60
C CYS A 172 1.08 -9.68 5.26
N SER A 173 0.99 -8.83 4.25
CA SER A 173 1.47 -9.12 2.91
C SER A 173 1.97 -7.86 2.20
N ASN A 174 2.97 -8.02 1.34
CA ASN A 174 3.49 -6.97 0.47
C ASN A 174 2.63 -6.87 -0.79
N PHE A 175 2.61 -5.69 -1.40
CA PHE A 175 1.96 -5.52 -2.70
C PHE A 175 2.85 -5.99 -3.85
N THR A 176 2.25 -6.70 -4.80
CA THR A 176 2.85 -7.04 -6.07
C THR A 176 2.17 -6.26 -7.19
N LEU A 177 2.96 -5.58 -8.01
CA LEU A 177 2.46 -4.88 -9.19
C LEU A 177 2.08 -5.91 -10.27
N LYS A 178 0.82 -5.92 -10.67
CA LYS A 178 0.33 -6.60 -11.87
C LYS A 178 0.09 -5.52 -12.93
N THR A 179 0.99 -5.42 -13.91
CA THR A 179 0.72 -4.59 -15.08
C THR A 179 -0.29 -5.31 -15.96
N THR A 180 -1.46 -4.72 -16.17
CA THR A 180 -2.31 -5.15 -17.28
C THR A 180 -1.66 -4.61 -18.54
N THR A 181 -0.83 -5.44 -19.17
CA THR A 181 -0.39 -5.16 -20.54
C THR A 181 -1.67 -5.08 -21.35
N GLY A 182 -2.12 -3.86 -21.64
CA GLY A 182 -2.95 -3.66 -22.81
C GLY A 182 -2.13 -4.26 -23.93
N SER A 183 -2.59 -5.39 -24.50
CA SER A 183 -2.08 -5.82 -25.80
C SER A 183 -1.98 -4.57 -26.65
N PRO A 184 -0.84 -4.29 -27.29
CA PRO A 184 -0.85 -3.34 -28.39
C PRO A 184 -2.01 -3.77 -29.27
N LYS A 185 -2.99 -2.89 -29.49
CA LYS A 185 -3.87 -3.03 -30.64
C LYS A 185 -2.93 -2.92 -31.83
N ASP A 186 -2.36 -4.05 -32.23
CA ASP A 186 -1.61 -4.15 -33.46
C ASP A 186 -2.64 -3.90 -34.55
N ASN A 187 -2.68 -2.64 -34.98
CA ASN A 187 -3.49 -2.18 -36.08
C ASN A 187 -2.74 -2.54 -37.37
N THR A 188 -2.30 -3.79 -37.49
CA THR A 188 -1.81 -4.33 -38.75
C THR A 188 -3.03 -4.70 -39.58
N THR A 189 -3.45 -3.72 -40.36
CA THR A 189 -4.29 -3.92 -41.52
C THR A 189 -3.57 -4.93 -42.42
N LYS A 190 -3.97 -6.20 -42.34
CA LYS A 190 -3.51 -7.26 -43.24
C LYS A 190 -4.13 -7.00 -44.63
N PRO A 191 -3.35 -6.74 -45.69
CA PRO A 191 -3.89 -6.76 -47.05
C PRO A 191 -4.20 -8.20 -47.41
N GLY A 192 -5.43 -8.44 -47.89
CA GLY A 192 -5.89 -9.75 -48.34
C GLY A 192 -5.01 -10.29 -49.47
N THR A 193 -4.57 -11.54 -49.31
CA THR A 193 -3.88 -12.32 -50.33
C THR A 193 -4.87 -12.76 -51.41
N PRO A 194 -4.58 -12.58 -52.71
CA PRO A 194 -5.30 -13.27 -53.78
C PRO A 194 -4.83 -14.72 -53.89
N LYS A 195 -5.79 -15.61 -54.07
CA LYS A 195 -5.63 -17.03 -54.40
C LYS A 195 -5.00 -17.17 -55.81
N GLY A 196 -3.96 -18.00 -55.92
CA GLY A 196 -3.36 -18.41 -57.20
C GLY A 196 -2.57 -19.70 -57.01
N ASP A 197 -2.97 -20.73 -57.75
CA ASP A 197 -2.34 -22.04 -57.87
C ASP A 197 -1.11 -21.95 -58.80
N ASP A 198 0.01 -22.62 -58.48
CA ASP A 198 0.77 -23.54 -59.35
C ASP A 198 2.15 -23.93 -58.76
N LYS A 199 2.75 -24.92 -59.43
CA LYS A 199 3.72 -25.94 -59.04
C LYS A 199 5.20 -25.50 -58.96
N ASP A 200 6.03 -26.52 -58.65
CA ASP A 200 7.48 -26.66 -58.82
C ASP A 200 8.37 -26.03 -57.75
N ASP A 201 9.53 -26.56 -57.40
CA ASP A 201 10.11 -27.91 -57.38
C ASP A 201 11.44 -27.72 -56.60
N SER A 202 11.97 -28.80 -56.04
CA SER A 202 13.40 -29.01 -55.78
C SER A 202 14.16 -28.26 -54.65
N ASP A 203 14.82 -29.11 -53.87
CA ASP A 203 16.20 -29.03 -53.36
C ASP A 203 16.54 -28.47 -51.97
N SER A 204 16.76 -29.43 -51.06
CA SER A 204 18.10 -29.82 -50.57
C SER A 204 19.07 -28.69 -50.20
N ASN A 205 19.40 -28.54 -48.91
CA ASN A 205 20.65 -29.06 -48.34
C ASN A 205 20.91 -28.52 -46.92
N SER A 206 21.49 -29.42 -46.14
CA SER A 206 22.13 -29.28 -44.84
C SER A 206 23.08 -28.10 -44.67
N GLY A 207 23.23 -27.63 -43.43
CA GLY A 207 24.26 -26.68 -43.03
C GLY A 207 24.36 -26.54 -41.52
N LYS A 208 25.43 -27.10 -40.96
CA LYS A 208 25.73 -27.30 -39.54
C LYS A 208 26.60 -26.16 -38.99
N ALA A 209 26.31 -25.75 -37.75
CA ALA A 209 27.17 -25.24 -36.68
C ALA A 209 28.15 -24.04 -36.87
N GLY A 210 28.19 -23.20 -35.83
CA GLY A 210 29.26 -22.26 -35.45
C GLY A 210 28.67 -21.23 -34.47
N ASN A 211 28.82 -21.36 -33.14
CA ASN A 211 29.95 -21.04 -32.26
C ASN A 211 30.41 -19.57 -32.26
N GLY A 212 30.45 -18.98 -31.05
CA GLY A 212 30.93 -17.63 -30.71
C GLY A 212 30.12 -17.09 -29.53
N THR A 213 30.48 -17.35 -28.26
CA THR A 213 31.38 -16.53 -27.41
C THR A 213 31.32 -15.04 -27.73
N ASP A 214 30.81 -14.25 -26.78
CA ASP A 214 31.58 -13.19 -26.12
C ASP A 214 30.79 -12.71 -24.89
N GLY A 215 31.48 -12.66 -23.75
CA GLY A 215 31.01 -11.99 -22.55
C GLY A 215 31.33 -10.50 -22.63
N ASP A 216 30.64 -9.71 -21.83
CA ASP A 216 31.26 -8.68 -21.01
C ASP A 216 30.23 -8.15 -20.02
N GLY A 217 30.62 -8.15 -18.75
CA GLY A 217 29.88 -7.53 -17.67
C GLY A 217 30.07 -6.03 -17.67
N ASN A 218 29.10 -5.31 -17.14
CA ASN A 218 29.39 -4.04 -16.50
C ASN A 218 28.45 -3.87 -15.31
N ALA A 219 29.06 -3.83 -14.13
CA ALA A 219 28.47 -3.40 -12.88
C ALA A 219 28.98 -1.98 -12.63
N ASP A 220 28.07 -1.03 -12.52
CA ASP A 220 28.34 0.32 -12.06
C ASP A 220 27.50 0.61 -10.80
N ASP A 221 28.18 0.36 -9.68
CA ASP A 221 27.89 0.87 -8.36
C ASP A 221 27.99 2.41 -8.36
N SER A 222 27.03 3.10 -7.79
CA SER A 222 27.17 4.53 -7.44
C SER A 222 26.33 4.85 -6.21
N ALA A 223 26.94 4.55 -5.06
CA ALA A 223 26.51 5.00 -3.75
C ALA A 223 26.82 6.51 -3.58
N ALA A 224 25.77 7.34 -3.56
CA ALA A 224 25.85 8.73 -3.12
C ALA A 224 25.40 8.82 -1.66
N GLY A 225 26.37 9.04 -0.75
CA GLY A 225 26.14 9.26 0.67
C GLY A 225 25.41 10.57 0.93
N ILE A 226 24.30 10.49 1.67
CA ILE A 226 23.62 11.65 2.25
C ILE A 226 23.96 11.71 3.73
N THR A 227 24.73 12.74 4.09
CA THR A 227 25.12 13.11 5.44
C THR A 227 23.88 13.38 6.29
N ARG A 228 23.65 12.54 7.31
CA ARG A 228 22.57 12.70 8.29
C ARG A 228 22.88 13.85 9.23
N VAL A 229 22.09 14.92 9.18
CA VAL A 229 22.03 15.94 10.22
C VAL A 229 21.27 15.34 11.41
N GLY A 230 21.95 15.15 12.53
CA GLY A 230 21.36 14.65 13.76
C GLY A 230 20.40 15.67 14.36
N VAL A 231 19.11 15.32 14.43
CA VAL A 231 18.13 16.06 15.23
C VAL A 231 18.28 15.58 16.66
N ALA A 232 18.84 16.44 17.51
CA ALA A 232 18.94 16.21 18.95
C ALA A 232 17.55 15.99 19.54
N GLY A 233 17.40 14.91 20.30
CA GLY A 233 16.15 14.55 20.99
C GLY A 233 15.77 15.63 22.01
N LEU A 234 14.62 16.25 21.78
CA LEU A 234 13.98 17.12 22.76
C LEU A 234 13.08 16.22 23.63
N THR A 235 13.56 15.88 24.83
CA THR A 235 12.74 15.22 25.86
C THR A 235 11.68 16.20 26.35
N PHE A 236 10.42 15.96 26.01
CA PHE A 236 9.30 16.70 26.59
C PHE A 236 8.94 16.10 27.95
N ALA A 237 9.21 16.85 29.02
CA ALA A 237 8.66 16.58 30.35
C ALA A 237 7.18 17.01 30.36
N VAL A 238 6.27 16.06 30.51
CA VAL A 238 4.84 16.34 30.74
C VAL A 238 4.66 16.64 32.23
N ALA A 239 4.41 17.90 32.56
CA ALA A 239 4.02 18.29 33.91
C ALA A 239 2.54 17.91 34.13
N ALA A 240 2.29 16.93 35.00
CA ALA A 240 0.96 16.60 35.48
C ALA A 240 0.50 17.67 36.48
N VAL A 241 -0.51 18.46 36.12
CA VAL A 241 -1.21 19.33 37.08
C VAL A 241 -2.40 18.55 37.63
N VAL A 242 -2.23 18.00 38.83
CA VAL A 242 -3.33 17.45 39.63
C VAL A 242 -4.01 18.63 40.33
N GLY A 243 -5.17 19.05 39.82
CA GLY A 243 -6.04 20.00 40.50
C GLY A 243 -6.83 19.30 41.60
N LEU A 244 -6.47 19.56 42.86
CA LEU A 244 -7.25 19.20 44.03
C LEU A 244 -8.19 20.37 44.36
N LEU A 245 -9.50 20.19 44.15
CA LEU A 245 -10.51 21.12 44.64
C LEU A 245 -10.98 20.65 46.02
N LEU A 246 -10.73 21.48 47.03
CA LEU A 246 -11.58 21.63 48.21
C LEU A 246 -12.52 22.82 47.96
#